data_AF-I1C1X4-F1
#
_entry.id   AF-I1C1X4-F1
#
_cell.length_a   1.000
_cell.length_b   1.000
_cell.length_c   1.000
_cell.angle_alpha   90.00
_cell.angle_beta   90.00
_cell.angle_gamma   90.00
#
_symmetry.space_group_name_H-M   'P 1'
#
loop_
_entity.id
_entity.type
_entity.pdbx_description
1 polymer ?
#
loop_
_entity_poly.entity_id
_entity_poly.type
_entity_poly.pdbx_seq_one_letter_code
_entity_poly.pdbx_strand_id
1 'polypeptide(L)' 'MIFTVVSSNYHLELNPSDLGIYDRVIVQDVIKSIAQTQQFDVNARHQFKV' A
#
# COMPACT_ATOMS: atom_id res chain seq x y z
N MET A 1 -9.65 11.07 -12.91
CA MET A 1 -8.66 11.47 -11.88
C MET A 1 -7.55 10.44 -11.94
N ILE A 2 -6.35 10.84 -12.32
CA ILE A 2 -5.19 9.95 -12.44
C ILE A 2 -4.24 10.38 -11.33
N PHE A 3 -3.96 9.51 -10.37
CA PHE A 3 -2.95 9.73 -9.34
C PHE A 3 -1.80 8.75 -9.55
N THR A 4 -0.59 9.22 -9.32
CA THR A 4 0.62 8.43 -9.56
C THR A 4 1.06 7.75 -8.27
N VAL A 5 1.11 6.42 -8.31
CA VAL A 5 1.68 5.60 -7.24
C VAL A 5 2.83 4.81 -7.83
N VAL A 6 4.02 4.96 -7.24
CA VAL A 6 5.20 4.18 -7.62
C VAL A 6 5.32 3.06 -6.62
N SER A 7 5.19 1.81 -7.08
CA SER A 7 5.29 0.62 -6.24
C SER A 7 6.54 -0.18 -6.58
N SER A 8 7.21 -0.67 -5.54
CA SER A 8 8.33 -1.62 -5.61
C SER A 8 8.00 -2.84 -4.74
N ASN A 9 8.90 -3.82 -4.67
CA ASN A 9 8.67 -5.06 -3.92
C ASN A 9 8.41 -4.83 -2.43
N TYR A 10 8.94 -3.75 -1.84
CA TYR A 10 8.88 -3.51 -0.39
C TYR A 10 8.55 -2.07 -0.01
N HIS A 11 8.34 -1.18 -0.97
CA HIS A 11 8.02 0.21 -0.71
C HIS A 11 7.04 0.74 -1.74
N LEU A 12 6.27 1.73 -1.33
CA LEU A 12 5.32 2.43 -2.16
C LEU A 12 5.43 3.92 -1.89
N GLU A 13 5.54 4.69 -2.96
CA GLU A 13 5.70 6.14 -2.94
C GLU A 13 4.47 6.79 -3.59
N LEU A 14 3.88 7.74 -2.87
CA LEU A 14 2.79 8.58 -3.36
C LEU A 14 2.90 9.98 -2.77
N ASN A 15 2.42 10.99 -3.50
CA ASN A 15 2.30 12.36 -3.00
C ASN A 15 0.80 12.69 -2.75
N PRO A 16 0.33 12.62 -1.50
CA PRO A 16 -1.08 12.91 -1.19
C PRO A 16 -1.46 14.38 -1.42
N SER A 17 -0.49 15.29 -1.51
CA SER A 17 -0.74 16.72 -1.73
C SER A 17 -1.35 17.02 -3.10
N ASP A 18 -1.10 16.16 -4.09
CA ASP A 18 -1.67 16.28 -5.44
C ASP A 18 -3.16 15.91 -5.49
N LEU A 19 -3.68 15.31 -4.40
CA LEU A 19 -5.02 14.74 -4.32
C LEU A 19 -6.04 15.67 -3.63
N GLY A 20 -5.60 16.85 -3.19
CA GLY A 20 -6.45 17.86 -2.55
C GLY A 20 -7.22 17.29 -1.36
N ILE A 21 -8.56 17.44 -1.37
CA ILE A 21 -9.45 16.98 -0.30
C ILE A 21 -9.62 15.45 -0.20
N TYR A 22 -9.10 14.70 -1.18
CA TYR A 22 -9.23 13.24 -1.27
C TYR A 22 -8.01 12.50 -0.72
N ASP A 23 -7.00 13.22 -0.24
CA ASP A 23 -5.78 12.67 0.37
C ASP A 23 -6.09 11.56 1.37
N ARG A 24 -7.02 11.81 2.31
CA ARG A 24 -7.36 10.84 3.35
C ARG A 24 -8.04 9.60 2.79
N VAL A 25 -8.88 9.74 1.77
CA VAL A 25 -9.64 8.62 1.21
C VAL A 25 -8.72 7.73 0.37
N ILE A 26 -7.87 8.35 -0.46
CA ILE A 26 -6.96 7.62 -1.34
C ILE A 26 -5.86 6.92 -0.55
N VAL A 27 -5.26 7.56 0.47
CA VAL A 27 -4.28 6.91 1.34
C VAL A 27 -4.89 5.71 2.06
N GLN A 28 -6.12 5.83 2.57
CA GLN A 28 -6.80 4.71 3.22
C GLN A 28 -7.09 3.55 2.25
N ASP A 29 -7.49 3.86 1.02
CA ASP A 29 -7.76 2.87 0.00
C ASP A 29 -6.49 2.13 -0.43
N VAL A 30 -5.39 2.87 -0.64
CA VAL A 30 -4.06 2.31 -0.94
C VAL A 30 -3.58 1.39 0.18
N ILE A 31 -3.68 1.80 1.45
CA ILE A 31 -3.29 0.95 2.59
C ILE A 31 -4.13 -0.33 2.63
N LYS A 32 -5.45 -0.24 2.42
CA LYS A 32 -6.34 -1.42 2.37
C LYS A 32 -5.97 -2.35 1.22
N SER A 33 -5.69 -1.80 0.05
CA SER A 33 -5.24 -2.56 -1.12
C SER A 33 -3.92 -3.29 -0.83
N ILE A 34 -2.95 -2.65 -0.16
CA ILE A 34 -1.69 -3.30 0.23
C ILE A 34 -1.92 -4.37 1.30
N ALA A 35 -2.78 -4.11 2.29
CA ALA A 35 -3.12 -5.09 3.32
C ALA A 35 -3.81 -6.34 2.74
N GLN A 36 -4.60 -6.17 1.69
CA GLN A 36 -5.20 -7.27 0.93
C GLN A 36 -4.17 -7.99 0.03
N THR A 37 -3.18 -7.26 -0.48
CA THR A 37 -2.09 -7.78 -1.33
C THR A 37 -0.88 -8.21 -0.51
N GLN A 38 -0.95 -8.18 0.83
CA GLN A 38 0.12 -8.68 1.67
C GLN A 38 0.25 -10.15 1.31
N GLN A 39 1.30 -10.46 0.55
CA GLN A 39 1.72 -11.80 0.24
C GLN A 39 1.68 -12.54 1.57
N PHE A 40 0.68 -13.42 1.73
CA PHE A 40 0.87 -14.60 2.56
C PHE A 40 2.12 -15.20 1.98
N ASP A 41 3.25 -14.88 2.58
CA ASP A 41 4.52 -15.38 2.13
C ASP A 41 4.47 -16.87 2.47
N VAL A 42 3.95 -17.64 1.51
CA VAL A 42 3.92 -19.10 1.53
C VAL A 42 5.36 -19.65 1.58
N ASN A 43 6.37 -18.78 1.45
CA ASN A 43 7.80 -19.07 1.51
C ASN A 43 8.53 -18.32 2.64
N ALA A 44 7.86 -17.59 3.53
CA ALA A 44 8.51 -16.91 4.65
C ALA A 44 9.04 -17.98 5.61
N ARG A 45 10.36 -18.16 5.60
CA ARG A 45 11.08 -19.15 6.43
C ARG A 45 10.95 -18.91 7.93
N HIS A 46 10.34 -17.81 8.36
CA HIS A 46 10.04 -17.56 9.76
C HIS A 46 8.55 -17.33 9.94
N GLN A 47 7.90 -18.35 10.50
CA GLN A 47 6.57 -18.23 11.06
C GLN A 47 6.61 -17.15 12.14
N PHE A 48 5.81 -16.10 11.98
CA PHE A 48 5.57 -15.17 13.09
C PHE A 48 4.85 -15.96 14.17
N LYS A 49 5.54 -16.18 15.29
CA LYS A 49 4.98 -16.83 16.47
C LYS A 49 3.91 -15.92 17.07
N VAL A 50 2.68 -16.42 17.12
CA VAL A 50 1.58 -15.85 17.92
C VAL A 50 1.82 -16.04 19.41
#